data_AF-A0A8U0P3N5-F1
#
_entry.id   AF-A0A8U0P3N5-F1
#
_cell.length_a   1.000
_cell.length_b   1.000
_cell.length_c   1.000
_cell.angle_alpha   90.00
_cell.angle_beta   90.00
_cell.angle_gamma   90.00
#
_symmetry.space_group_name_H-M   'P 1'
#
loop_
_entity.id
_entity.type
_entity.pdbx_description
1 polymer ?
#
loop_
_entity_poly.entity_id
_entity_poly.type
_entity_poly.pdbx_seq_one_letter_code
_entity_poly.pdbx_strand_id
1 'polypeptide(L)'
;MRVSQVILSFCWVYIRKYQSRQESEVISTITAICALAIALITSALLPVDIFLVSYMKHPNGTYKEWAENNETRGQIEDTVLYAYYSLYSILLFCVFLWIPFVYFYYEEKEDDSINKCSQMKNALKYTIGFIIVCAALLLIGAFIPLEAPPNQNGTQWEKMQYLFEELGNNHGVPALSFSISSLTLIGMLAVITYTVSLCVFVCRPPPPLLTETPPLFP
;
A
#
# COMPACT_ATOMS: atom_id res chain seq x y z
N MET A 1 2.20 -25.32 -1.39
CA MET A 1 0.95 -25.22 -2.20
C MET A 1 -0.34 -25.07 -1.40
N ARG A 2 -0.55 -25.76 -0.26
CA ARG A 2 -1.85 -25.69 0.46
C ARG A 2 -2.09 -24.39 1.24
N VAL A 3 -1.06 -23.76 1.78
CA VAL A 3 -1.20 -22.57 2.64
C VAL A 3 -1.62 -21.32 1.84
N SER A 4 -1.02 -21.08 0.68
CA SER A 4 -1.39 -19.93 -0.17
C SER A 4 -2.81 -20.02 -0.72
N GLN A 5 -3.30 -21.23 -1.06
CA GLN A 5 -4.70 -21.41 -1.47
C GLN A 5 -5.68 -21.19 -0.32
N VAL A 6 -5.31 -21.58 0.91
CA VAL A 6 -6.13 -21.34 2.09
C VAL A 6 -6.20 -19.85 2.38
N ILE A 7 -5.07 -19.14 2.34
CA ILE A 7 -5.03 -17.67 2.54
C ILE A 7 -5.81 -16.95 1.44
N LEU A 8 -5.64 -17.34 0.16
CA LEU A 8 -6.40 -16.76 -0.95
C LEU A 8 -7.90 -17.05 -0.84
N SER A 9 -8.29 -18.26 -0.42
CA SER A 9 -9.69 -18.60 -0.20
C SER A 9 -10.27 -17.83 0.99
N PHE A 10 -9.50 -17.65 2.05
CA PHE A 10 -9.93 -16.91 3.24
C PHE A 10 -10.05 -15.41 2.93
N CYS A 11 -9.09 -14.82 2.21
CA CYS A 11 -9.18 -13.45 1.72
C CYS A 11 -10.35 -13.27 0.74
N TRP A 12 -10.54 -14.19 -0.20
CA TRP A 12 -11.67 -14.17 -1.15
C TRP A 12 -13.02 -14.24 -0.44
N VAL A 13 -13.15 -15.15 0.52
CA VAL A 13 -14.35 -15.31 1.35
C VAL A 13 -14.55 -14.08 2.24
N TYR A 14 -13.50 -13.52 2.84
CA TYR A 14 -13.59 -12.32 3.67
C TYR A 14 -14.06 -11.10 2.86
N ILE A 15 -13.46 -10.89 1.67
CA ILE A 15 -13.84 -9.84 0.72
C ILE A 15 -15.30 -10.02 0.28
N ARG A 16 -15.73 -11.25 -0.07
CA ARG A 16 -17.12 -11.52 -0.46
C ARG A 16 -18.11 -11.43 0.70
N LYS A 17 -17.72 -11.81 1.91
CA LYS A 17 -18.58 -11.84 3.11
C LYS A 17 -18.91 -10.43 3.59
N TYR A 18 -17.99 -9.48 3.43
CA TYR A 18 -18.20 -8.07 3.75
C TYR A 18 -18.76 -7.24 2.57
N GLN A 19 -18.88 -7.82 1.38
CA GLN A 19 -19.38 -7.16 0.18
C GLN A 19 -20.91 -6.95 0.13
N SER A 20 -21.64 -7.09 1.24
CA SER A 20 -23.11 -6.99 1.21
C SER A 20 -23.71 -6.07 2.28
N ARG A 21 -24.32 -4.98 1.76
CA ARG A 21 -25.27 -4.03 2.34
C ARG A 21 -24.75 -3.15 3.50
N GLN A 22 -24.31 -1.94 3.18
CA GLN A 22 -25.19 -0.75 3.21
C GLN A 22 -24.51 0.45 2.52
N GLU A 23 -25.33 1.29 1.91
CA GLU A 23 -24.95 2.34 0.97
C GLU A 23 -23.94 3.34 1.54
N SER A 24 -23.03 3.73 0.67
CA SER A 24 -21.99 4.72 0.82
C SER A 24 -20.91 4.59 1.92
N GLU A 25 -21.18 4.44 3.20
CA GLU A 25 -20.06 4.48 4.18
C GLU A 25 -19.30 3.15 4.32
N VAL A 26 -19.96 2.05 3.97
CA VAL A 26 -19.48 0.69 4.27
C VAL A 26 -18.29 0.31 3.40
N ILE A 27 -18.24 0.68 2.11
CA ILE A 27 -17.14 0.28 1.22
C ILE A 27 -15.84 1.04 1.54
N SER A 28 -15.94 2.33 1.87
CA SER A 28 -14.80 3.15 2.28
C SER A 28 -14.22 2.65 3.61
N THR A 29 -15.08 2.41 4.60
CA THR A 29 -14.66 1.85 5.91
C THR A 29 -14.09 0.43 5.77
N ILE A 30 -14.70 -0.45 4.97
CA ILE A 30 -14.13 -1.78 4.68
C ILE A 30 -12.76 -1.65 4.01
N THR A 31 -12.63 -0.77 3.03
CA THR A 31 -11.36 -0.54 2.32
C THR A 31 -10.28 -0.07 3.28
N ALA A 32 -10.61 0.86 4.17
CA ALA A 32 -9.71 1.33 5.21
C ALA A 32 -9.32 0.20 6.19
N ILE A 33 -10.29 -0.59 6.66
CA ILE A 33 -10.05 -1.73 7.56
C ILE A 33 -9.17 -2.79 6.87
N CYS A 34 -9.44 -3.12 5.61
CA CYS A 34 -8.64 -4.07 4.84
C CYS A 34 -7.21 -3.56 4.61
N ALA A 35 -7.03 -2.30 4.22
CA ALA A 35 -5.71 -1.70 4.06
C ALA A 35 -4.93 -1.69 5.38
N LEU A 36 -5.59 -1.33 6.49
CA LEU A 36 -5.03 -1.42 7.84
C LEU A 36 -4.65 -2.85 8.21
N ALA A 37 -5.50 -3.83 7.92
CA ALA A 37 -5.21 -5.23 8.22
C ALA A 37 -3.97 -5.72 7.46
N ILE A 38 -3.83 -5.38 6.17
CA ILE A 38 -2.65 -5.72 5.37
C ILE A 38 -1.40 -5.04 5.95
N ALA A 39 -1.50 -3.76 6.34
CA ALA A 39 -0.40 -3.04 6.99
C ALA A 39 0.00 -3.67 8.33
N LEU A 40 -0.97 -4.09 9.14
CA LEU A 40 -0.72 -4.77 10.43
C LEU A 40 -0.08 -6.14 10.23
N ILE A 41 -0.53 -6.93 9.25
CA ILE A 41 0.10 -8.22 8.90
C ILE A 41 1.54 -8.00 8.44
N THR A 42 1.78 -6.97 7.62
CA THR A 42 3.11 -6.58 7.15
C THR A 42 4.02 -6.18 8.31
N SER A 43 3.50 -5.40 9.26
CA SER A 43 4.23 -5.02 10.48
C SER A 43 4.50 -6.21 11.41
N ALA A 44 3.55 -7.16 11.51
CA ALA A 44 3.71 -8.37 12.30
C ALA A 44 4.71 -9.36 11.69
N LEU A 45 5.04 -9.25 10.41
CA LEU A 45 6.07 -10.08 9.76
C LEU A 45 7.49 -9.70 10.23
N LEU A 46 7.74 -8.43 10.55
CA LEU A 46 9.04 -7.93 11.04
C LEU A 46 9.52 -8.65 12.32
N PRO A 47 8.74 -8.74 13.42
CA PRO A 47 9.17 -9.47 14.60
C PRO A 47 9.32 -10.98 14.35
N VAL A 48 8.54 -11.56 13.43
CA VAL A 48 8.67 -12.97 13.04
C VAL A 48 10.00 -13.21 12.35
N ASP A 49 10.40 -12.33 11.44
CA ASP A 49 11.68 -12.38 10.73
C ASP A 49 12.87 -12.28 11.70
N ILE A 50 12.85 -11.28 12.58
CA ILE A 50 13.88 -11.10 13.62
C ILE A 50 13.97 -12.35 14.52
N PHE A 51 12.83 -12.89 14.93
CA PHE A 51 12.77 -14.11 15.73
C PHE A 51 13.33 -15.31 14.98
N LEU A 52 13.00 -15.48 13.71
CA LEU A 52 13.42 -16.60 12.89
C LEU A 52 14.93 -16.59 12.65
N VAL A 53 15.50 -15.42 12.31
CA VAL A 53 16.96 -15.22 12.20
C VAL A 53 17.65 -15.51 13.52
N SER A 54 17.07 -15.05 14.64
CA SER A 54 17.59 -15.34 15.97
C SER A 54 17.48 -16.83 16.33
N TYR A 55 16.40 -17.50 15.93
CA TYR A 55 16.17 -18.91 16.21
C TYR A 55 17.18 -19.83 15.50
N MET A 56 17.62 -19.44 14.30
CA MET A 56 18.64 -20.13 13.51
C MET A 56 20.06 -20.02 14.09
N LYS A 57 20.32 -19.00 14.90
CA LYS A 57 21.65 -18.73 15.48
C LYS A 57 21.71 -19.11 16.96
N HIS A 58 22.88 -19.54 17.40
CA HIS A 58 23.23 -19.63 18.81
C HIS A 58 23.59 -18.24 19.36
N PRO A 59 23.58 -18.04 20.69
CA PRO A 59 24.10 -16.82 21.32
C PRO A 59 25.56 -16.53 20.97
N ASN A 60 26.33 -17.57 20.60
CA ASN A 60 27.72 -17.50 20.17
C ASN A 60 27.89 -17.08 18.70
N GLY A 61 26.79 -16.78 17.99
CA GLY A 61 26.79 -16.37 16.58
C GLY A 61 26.92 -17.51 15.56
N THR A 62 27.14 -18.75 16.00
CA THR A 62 27.18 -19.94 15.14
C THR A 62 25.77 -20.42 14.78
N TYR A 63 25.60 -21.02 13.61
CA TYR A 63 24.32 -21.64 13.23
C TYR A 63 24.09 -22.94 14.01
N LYS A 64 22.83 -23.26 14.30
CA LYS A 64 22.45 -24.57 14.87
C LYS A 64 22.66 -25.67 13.83
N GLU A 65 22.95 -26.89 14.28
CA GLU A 65 23.20 -28.06 13.40
C GLU A 65 22.05 -28.32 12.39
N TRP A 66 20.80 -28.04 12.77
CA TRP A 66 19.64 -28.17 11.85
C TRP A 66 19.56 -27.05 10.80
N ALA A 67 20.17 -25.89 11.09
CA ALA A 67 20.24 -24.70 10.22
C ALA A 67 21.55 -24.62 9.42
N GLU A 68 22.52 -25.48 9.74
CA GLU A 68 23.77 -25.63 9.00
C GLU A 68 23.55 -26.36 7.67
N ASN A 69 22.52 -27.22 7.60
CA ASN A 69 22.02 -27.76 6.34
C ASN A 69 21.46 -26.65 5.45
N ASN A 70 22.09 -26.44 4.29
CA ASN A 70 21.72 -25.38 3.34
C ASN A 70 20.28 -25.51 2.82
N GLU A 71 19.74 -26.72 2.71
CA GLU A 71 18.40 -26.94 2.13
C GLU A 71 17.27 -26.47 3.06
N THR A 72 17.33 -26.80 4.35
CA THR A 72 16.33 -26.39 5.34
C THR A 72 16.37 -24.89 5.59
N ARG A 73 17.57 -24.28 5.60
CA ARG A 73 17.73 -22.83 5.70
C ARG A 73 17.14 -22.10 4.49
N GLY A 74 17.45 -22.55 3.28
CA GLY A 74 16.95 -21.94 2.05
C GLY A 74 15.42 -21.94 1.98
N GLN A 75 14.76 -23.05 2.32
CA GLN A 75 13.29 -23.12 2.35
C GLN A 75 12.65 -22.09 3.30
N ILE A 76 13.28 -21.84 4.44
CA ILE A 76 12.78 -20.90 5.45
C ILE A 76 12.99 -19.46 4.97
N GLU A 77 14.18 -19.14 4.45
CA GLU A 77 14.51 -17.83 3.88
C GLU A 77 13.61 -17.50 2.67
N ASP A 78 13.45 -18.43 1.73
CA ASP A 78 12.60 -18.28 0.55
C ASP A 78 11.13 -18.06 0.92
N THR A 79 10.65 -18.75 1.95
CA THR A 79 9.27 -18.60 2.43
C THR A 79 9.03 -17.19 2.98
N VAL A 80 9.96 -16.67 3.78
CA VAL A 80 9.87 -15.30 4.33
C VAL A 80 10.02 -14.26 3.23
N LEU A 81 10.96 -14.46 2.30
CA LEU A 81 11.16 -13.59 1.14
C LEU A 81 9.89 -13.50 0.29
N TYR A 82 9.25 -14.64 0.00
CA TYR A 82 8.00 -14.67 -0.74
C TYR A 82 6.85 -13.99 0.00
N ALA A 83 6.80 -14.13 1.33
CA ALA A 83 5.82 -13.42 2.16
C ALA A 83 5.99 -11.90 2.07
N TYR A 84 7.24 -11.40 2.17
CA TYR A 84 7.52 -9.98 1.96
C TYR A 84 7.13 -9.51 0.56
N TYR A 85 7.49 -10.26 -0.48
CA TYR A 85 7.16 -9.92 -1.86
C TYR A 85 5.65 -9.81 -2.07
N SER A 86 4.90 -10.80 -1.57
CA SER A 86 3.44 -10.84 -1.69
C SER A 86 2.77 -9.72 -0.90
N LEU A 87 3.13 -9.52 0.37
CA LEU A 87 2.52 -8.48 1.22
C LEU A 87 2.82 -7.08 0.70
N TYR A 88 4.07 -6.81 0.31
CA TYR A 88 4.46 -5.50 -0.22
C TYR A 88 3.75 -5.19 -1.54
N SER A 89 3.63 -6.17 -2.43
CA SER A 89 2.89 -6.00 -3.69
C SER A 89 1.41 -5.75 -3.46
N ILE A 90 0.78 -6.51 -2.55
CA ILE A 90 -0.64 -6.34 -2.20
C ILE A 90 -0.86 -4.96 -1.54
N LEU A 91 0.04 -4.51 -0.68
CA LEU A 91 -0.03 -3.21 -0.02
C LEU A 91 0.05 -2.06 -1.03
N LEU A 92 1.02 -2.10 -1.96
CA LEU A 92 1.12 -1.11 -3.04
C LEU A 92 -0.10 -1.13 -3.95
N PHE A 93 -0.60 -2.32 -4.30
CA PHE A 93 -1.83 -2.46 -5.08
C PHE A 93 -3.03 -1.83 -4.35
N CYS A 94 -3.18 -2.09 -3.06
CA CYS A 94 -4.25 -1.50 -2.24
C CYS A 94 -4.15 0.02 -2.23
N VAL A 95 -2.96 0.59 -2.03
CA VAL A 95 -2.83 2.04 -1.88
C VAL A 95 -2.91 2.80 -3.21
N PHE A 96 -2.29 2.30 -4.28
CA PHE A 96 -2.24 3.00 -5.56
C PHE A 96 -3.40 2.69 -6.50
N LEU A 97 -3.99 1.50 -6.43
CA LEU A 97 -5.12 1.14 -7.29
C LEU A 97 -6.43 1.12 -6.53
N TRP A 98 -6.49 0.43 -5.40
CA TRP A 98 -7.77 0.16 -4.74
C TRP A 98 -8.34 1.40 -4.03
N ILE A 99 -7.54 2.14 -3.25
CA ILE A 99 -8.01 3.35 -2.54
C ILE A 99 -8.50 4.43 -3.53
N PRO A 100 -7.73 4.83 -4.57
CA PRO A 100 -8.19 5.84 -5.51
C PRO A 100 -9.40 5.36 -6.31
N PHE A 101 -9.43 4.07 -6.69
CA PHE A 101 -10.57 3.51 -7.39
C PHE A 101 -11.85 3.61 -6.58
N VAL A 102 -11.81 3.20 -5.31
CA VAL A 102 -12.98 3.29 -4.41
C VAL A 102 -13.37 4.75 -4.21
N TYR A 103 -12.40 5.66 -4.03
CA TYR A 103 -12.67 7.09 -3.86
C TYR A 103 -13.42 7.70 -5.06
N PHE A 104 -12.91 7.53 -6.30
CA PHE A 104 -13.57 8.09 -7.49
C PHE A 104 -14.89 7.42 -7.81
N TYR A 105 -14.99 6.10 -7.59
CA TYR A 105 -16.25 5.37 -7.75
C TYR A 105 -17.35 5.93 -6.83
N TYR A 106 -16.95 6.50 -5.70
CA TYR A 106 -17.83 7.09 -4.72
C TYR A 106 -18.24 8.51 -5.03
N GLU A 107 -17.28 9.37 -5.37
CA GLU A 107 -17.54 10.77 -5.72
C GLU A 107 -18.52 10.88 -6.90
N GLU A 108 -18.44 9.96 -7.85
CA GLU A 108 -19.36 9.93 -9.01
C GLU A 108 -20.72 9.26 -8.71
N LYS A 109 -20.91 8.67 -7.53
CA LYS A 109 -22.14 7.93 -7.19
C LYS A 109 -23.29 8.85 -6.77
N GLU A 110 -22.99 10.11 -6.44
CA GLU A 110 -23.99 11.12 -6.06
C GLU A 110 -24.68 11.78 -7.27
N ASP A 111 -24.11 11.67 -8.48
CA ASP A 111 -24.73 12.15 -9.72
C ASP A 111 -25.64 11.07 -10.35
N ASP A 112 -26.90 11.05 -9.91
CA ASP A 112 -27.96 10.05 -10.11
C ASP A 112 -28.39 9.71 -11.57
N SER A 113 -27.61 10.00 -12.62
CA SER A 113 -28.05 9.81 -14.01
C SER A 113 -27.08 9.16 -14.99
N ILE A 114 -25.89 8.71 -14.56
CA ILE A 114 -24.88 8.19 -15.48
C ILE A 114 -24.74 6.66 -15.38
N ASN A 115 -24.94 5.98 -16.52
CA ASN A 115 -24.73 4.54 -16.72
C ASN A 115 -23.51 3.99 -15.93
N LYS A 116 -23.69 2.92 -15.12
CA LYS A 116 -22.62 2.31 -14.31
C LYS A 116 -21.34 1.94 -15.07
N CYS A 117 -21.47 1.62 -16.37
CA CYS A 117 -20.34 1.32 -17.25
C CYS A 117 -19.49 2.56 -17.59
N SER A 118 -20.09 3.76 -17.62
CA SER A 118 -19.39 5.04 -17.84
C SER A 118 -18.64 5.50 -16.59
N GLN A 119 -19.23 5.31 -15.41
CA GLN A 119 -18.61 5.59 -14.11
C GLN A 119 -17.34 4.76 -13.89
N MET A 120 -17.40 3.45 -14.18
CA MET A 120 -16.23 2.57 -14.11
C MET A 120 -15.08 3.04 -15.03
N LYS A 121 -15.42 3.54 -16.22
CA LYS A 121 -14.42 4.03 -17.19
C LYS A 121 -13.79 5.35 -16.76
N ASN A 122 -14.55 6.23 -16.12
CA ASN A 122 -14.02 7.51 -15.66
C ASN A 122 -13.15 7.33 -14.41
N ALA A 123 -13.59 6.53 -13.43
CA ALA A 123 -12.77 6.12 -12.29
C ALA A 123 -11.46 5.44 -12.74
N LEU A 124 -11.51 4.56 -13.75
CA LEU A 124 -10.30 3.95 -14.33
C LEU A 124 -9.33 4.98 -14.91
N LYS A 125 -9.84 6.02 -15.57
CA LYS A 125 -9.02 7.10 -16.15
C LYS A 125 -8.21 7.83 -15.09
N TYR A 126 -8.78 8.05 -13.90
CA TYR A 126 -8.05 8.68 -12.79
C TYR A 126 -7.10 7.72 -12.07
N THR A 127 -7.45 6.43 -11.94
CA THR A 127 -6.52 5.43 -11.38
C THR A 127 -5.25 5.27 -12.21
N ILE A 128 -5.28 5.54 -13.53
CA ILE A 128 -4.09 5.56 -14.39
C ILE A 128 -3.03 6.55 -13.88
N GLY A 129 -3.43 7.72 -13.37
CA GLY A 129 -2.49 8.68 -12.80
C GLY A 129 -1.73 8.09 -11.61
N PHE A 130 -2.44 7.43 -10.70
CA PHE A 130 -1.83 6.76 -9.55
C PHE A 130 -0.96 5.56 -9.94
N ILE A 131 -1.33 4.82 -11.00
CA ILE A 131 -0.50 3.75 -11.56
C ILE A 131 0.81 4.33 -12.12
N ILE A 132 0.77 5.48 -12.81
CA ILE A 132 1.98 6.16 -13.32
C ILE A 132 2.88 6.58 -12.16
N VAL A 133 2.32 7.13 -11.08
CA VAL A 133 3.10 7.48 -9.88
C VAL A 133 3.72 6.24 -9.23
N CYS A 134 2.95 5.15 -9.10
CA CYS A 134 3.45 3.88 -8.58
C CYS A 134 4.59 3.34 -9.44
N ALA A 135 4.42 3.36 -10.77
CA ALA A 135 5.47 2.96 -11.70
C ALA A 135 6.71 3.84 -11.55
N ALA A 136 6.58 5.16 -11.45
CA ALA A 136 7.70 6.06 -11.23
C ALA A 136 8.45 5.75 -9.92
N LEU A 137 7.73 5.49 -8.82
CA LEU A 137 8.34 5.12 -7.54
C LEU A 137 9.10 3.79 -7.61
N LEU A 138 8.51 2.78 -8.27
CA LEU A 138 9.15 1.49 -8.50
C LEU A 138 10.36 1.61 -9.42
N LEU A 139 10.29 2.44 -10.47
CA LEU A 139 11.41 2.72 -11.35
C LEU A 139 12.55 3.37 -10.58
N ILE A 140 12.30 4.43 -9.83
CA ILE A 140 13.32 5.08 -9.00
C ILE A 140 13.91 4.06 -8.02
N GLY A 141 13.06 3.27 -7.34
CA GLY A 141 13.49 2.22 -6.43
C GLY A 141 14.29 1.09 -7.08
N ALA A 142 14.07 0.82 -8.38
CA ALA A 142 14.82 -0.16 -9.16
C ALA A 142 16.13 0.42 -9.72
N PHE A 143 16.15 1.70 -10.11
CA PHE A 143 17.35 2.37 -10.64
C PHE A 143 18.37 2.75 -9.55
N ILE A 144 17.93 2.98 -8.29
CA ILE A 144 18.85 3.22 -7.15
C ILE A 144 19.84 2.04 -6.94
N PRO A 145 19.41 0.75 -7.01
CA PRO A 145 20.30 -0.40 -6.86
C PRO A 145 20.91 -0.95 -8.17
N LEU A 146 20.61 -0.40 -9.36
CA LEU A 146 21.08 -0.97 -10.63
C LEU A 146 22.30 -0.25 -11.21
N GLU A 147 23.33 -1.03 -11.56
CA GLU A 147 24.33 -0.67 -12.56
C GLU A 147 23.69 -0.60 -13.96
N ALA A 148 24.17 0.33 -14.79
CA ALA A 148 23.52 0.78 -16.02
C ALA A 148 23.21 -0.37 -17.01
N PRO A 149 22.07 -0.30 -17.74
CA PRO A 149 21.65 -1.36 -18.65
C PRO A 149 22.61 -1.53 -19.85
N PRO A 150 22.83 -2.77 -20.33
CA PRO A 150 23.78 -3.06 -21.40
C PRO A 150 23.31 -2.67 -22.82
N ASN A 151 22.03 -2.33 -23.04
CA ASN A 151 21.51 -2.03 -24.38
C ASN A 151 20.67 -0.74 -24.47
N GLN A 152 21.29 0.33 -24.95
CA GLN A 152 20.62 1.64 -25.14
C GLN A 152 19.59 1.67 -26.29
N ASN A 153 19.44 0.58 -27.07
CA ASN A 153 18.69 0.55 -28.34
C ASN A 153 17.35 -0.20 -28.34
N GLY A 154 16.83 -0.63 -27.18
CA GLY A 154 15.54 -1.33 -27.08
C GLY A 154 14.32 -0.39 -27.10
N THR A 155 13.17 -0.91 -27.54
CA THR A 155 11.88 -0.21 -27.50
C THR A 155 11.47 0.11 -26.05
N GLN A 156 10.71 1.18 -25.81
CA GLN A 156 10.22 1.54 -24.46
C GLN A 156 9.46 0.39 -23.78
N TRP A 157 8.82 -0.47 -24.58
CA TRP A 157 8.11 -1.66 -24.12
C TRP A 157 9.04 -2.76 -23.61
N GLU A 158 10.14 -3.05 -24.31
CA GLU A 158 11.13 -4.04 -23.84
C GLU A 158 11.79 -3.61 -22.54
N LYS A 159 12.06 -2.31 -22.35
CA LYS A 159 12.57 -1.79 -21.08
C LYS A 159 11.57 -2.03 -19.95
N MET A 160 10.28 -1.81 -20.20
CA MET A 160 9.23 -2.06 -19.21
C MET A 160 9.07 -3.55 -18.90
N GLN A 161 9.17 -4.43 -19.90
CA GLN A 161 9.14 -5.88 -19.70
C GLN A 161 10.37 -6.36 -18.93
N TYR A 162 11.56 -5.87 -19.25
CA TYR A 162 12.79 -6.16 -18.52
C TYR A 162 12.69 -5.73 -17.05
N LEU A 163 12.12 -4.56 -16.77
CA LEU A 163 11.88 -4.10 -15.41
C LEU A 163 10.85 -4.94 -14.66
N PHE A 164 9.77 -5.34 -15.33
CA PHE A 164 8.79 -6.26 -14.75
C PHE A 164 9.38 -7.65 -14.47
N GLU A 165 10.26 -8.13 -15.34
CA GLU A 165 11.00 -9.38 -15.17
C GLU A 165 11.99 -9.25 -13.99
N GLU A 166 12.76 -8.16 -13.89
CA GLU A 166 13.72 -7.91 -12.81
C GLU A 166 13.01 -7.73 -11.45
N LEU A 167 11.87 -7.03 -11.44
CA LEU A 167 10.98 -6.96 -10.27
C LEU A 167 10.40 -8.33 -9.91
N GLY A 168 10.18 -9.21 -10.88
CA GLY A 168 9.55 -10.52 -10.72
C GLY A 168 10.50 -11.66 -10.31
N ASN A 169 11.75 -11.65 -10.79
CA ASN A 169 12.60 -12.85 -10.81
C ASN A 169 13.71 -12.94 -9.76
N ASN A 170 14.07 -11.87 -9.01
CA ASN A 170 14.79 -11.98 -7.72
C ASN A 170 15.23 -10.64 -7.06
N HIS A 171 15.26 -9.50 -7.76
CA HIS A 171 15.79 -8.22 -7.20
C HIS A 171 14.73 -7.12 -7.02
N GLY A 172 13.44 -7.47 -7.02
CA GLY A 172 12.35 -6.49 -6.83
C GLY A 172 12.15 -6.00 -5.40
N VAL A 173 12.65 -6.74 -4.40
CA VAL A 173 12.42 -6.42 -2.97
C VAL A 173 12.94 -5.02 -2.58
N PRO A 174 14.15 -4.59 -2.96
CA PRO A 174 14.64 -3.23 -2.72
C PRO A 174 13.74 -2.14 -3.31
N ALA A 175 13.22 -2.33 -4.52
CA ALA A 175 12.35 -1.37 -5.20
C ALA A 175 10.99 -1.26 -4.49
N LEU A 176 10.44 -2.40 -4.06
CA LEU A 176 9.20 -2.47 -3.27
C LEU A 176 9.38 -1.80 -1.90
N SER A 177 10.48 -2.09 -1.19
CA SER A 177 10.76 -1.49 0.12
C SER A 177 11.00 0.02 0.02
N PHE A 178 11.68 0.48 -1.03
CA PHE A 178 11.85 1.91 -1.30
C PHE A 178 10.50 2.59 -1.50
N SER A 179 9.64 2.02 -2.34
CA SER A 179 8.31 2.57 -2.61
C SER A 179 7.45 2.65 -1.35
N ILE A 180 7.46 1.61 -0.53
CA ILE A 180 6.72 1.57 0.74
C ILE A 180 7.29 2.58 1.75
N SER A 181 8.61 2.72 1.82
CA SER A 181 9.25 3.69 2.70
C SER A 181 8.92 5.12 2.30
N SER A 182 8.95 5.43 1.00
CA SER A 182 8.52 6.72 0.45
C SER A 182 7.05 7.01 0.74
N LEU A 183 6.19 6.02 0.52
CA LEU A 183 4.76 6.12 0.81
C LEU A 183 4.50 6.36 2.31
N THR A 184 5.20 5.65 3.18
CA THR A 184 5.10 5.81 4.64
C THR A 184 5.58 7.20 5.06
N LEU A 185 6.67 7.70 4.47
CA LEU A 185 7.18 9.05 4.72
C LEU A 185 6.12 10.11 4.35
N ILE A 186 5.55 10.01 3.15
CA ILE A 186 4.49 10.92 2.68
C ILE A 186 3.25 10.83 3.58
N GLY A 187 2.84 9.61 3.96
CA GLY A 187 1.71 9.38 4.86
C GLY A 187 1.94 10.00 6.24
N MET A 188 3.13 9.84 6.81
CA MET A 188 3.49 10.44 8.09
C MET A 188 3.50 11.98 8.03
N LEU A 189 4.04 12.56 6.96
CA LEU A 189 3.99 14.00 6.74
C LEU A 189 2.54 14.52 6.67
N ALA A 190 1.66 13.81 5.96
CA ALA A 190 0.25 14.17 5.87
C ALA A 190 -0.45 14.13 7.25
N VAL A 191 -0.18 13.10 8.06
CA VAL A 191 -0.72 12.98 9.43
C VAL A 191 -0.25 14.13 10.32
N ILE A 192 1.04 14.50 10.24
CA ILE A 192 1.58 15.63 10.99
C ILE A 192 0.89 16.93 10.57
N THR A 193 0.78 17.22 9.27
CA THR A 193 0.13 18.43 8.76
C THR A 193 -1.35 18.50 9.14
N TYR A 194 -2.07 17.37 9.10
CA TYR A 194 -3.46 17.28 9.53
C TYR A 194 -3.60 17.58 11.02
N THR A 195 -2.75 16.98 11.86
CA THR A 195 -2.76 17.19 13.32
C THR A 195 -2.43 18.63 13.68
N VAL A 196 -1.46 19.26 13.00
CA VAL A 196 -1.10 20.67 13.21
C VAL A 196 -2.25 21.58 12.78
N SER A 197 -2.87 21.35 11.62
CA SER A 197 -4.01 22.15 11.15
C SER A 197 -5.20 22.05 12.10
N LEU A 198 -5.49 20.84 12.60
CA LEU A 198 -6.53 20.60 13.60
C LEU A 198 -6.22 21.34 14.91
N CYS A 199 -4.98 21.28 15.38
CA CYS A 199 -4.55 21.97 16.61
C CYS A 199 -4.64 23.50 16.47
N VAL A 200 -4.27 24.05 15.31
CA VAL A 200 -4.42 25.48 15.01
C VAL A 200 -5.89 25.91 14.96
N PHE A 201 -6.77 25.06 14.43
CA PHE A 201 -8.21 25.32 14.41
C PHE A 201 -8.82 25.30 15.82
N VAL A 202 -8.44 24.32 16.65
CA VAL A 202 -8.88 24.22 18.06
C VAL A 202 -8.35 25.38 18.92
N CYS A 203 -7.13 25.84 18.67
CA CYS A 203 -6.54 26.97 19.39
C CYS A 203 -6.97 28.34 18.85
N ARG A 204 -7.84 28.42 17.84
CA ARG A 204 -8.33 29.70 17.32
C ARG A 204 -9.33 30.29 18.34
N PRO A 205 -9.07 31.47 18.92
CA PRO A 205 -10.03 32.10 19.81
C PRO A 205 -11.35 32.34 19.06
N PRO A 206 -12.50 32.24 19.76
CA PRO A 206 -13.79 32.50 19.13
C PRO A 206 -13.80 33.91 18.53
N PRO A 207 -14.42 34.11 17.35
CA PRO A 207 -14.54 35.43 16.76
C PRO A 207 -15.25 36.36 17.76
N PRO A 208 -14.83 37.63 17.90
CA PRO A 208 -15.50 38.57 18.77
C PRO A 208 -16.96 38.70 18.32
N LEU A 209 -17.89 38.45 19.25
CA LEU A 209 -19.31 38.73 19.07
C LEU A 209 -19.44 40.21 18.72
N LEU A 210 -19.83 40.50 17.48
CA LEU A 210 -20.29 41.83 17.09
C LEU A 210 -21.50 42.16 17.98
N THR A 211 -21.31 43.06 18.93
CA THR A 211 -22.38 43.69 19.68
C THR A 211 -23.27 44.42 18.68
N GLU A 212 -24.41 43.83 18.38
CA GLU A 212 -25.54 44.47 17.69
C GLU A 212 -25.87 45.77 18.45
N THR A 213 -25.49 46.92 17.88
CA THR A 213 -25.92 48.23 18.38
C THR A 213 -27.44 48.32 18.21
N PRO A 214 -28.23 48.59 19.27
CA PRO A 214 -29.67 48.69 19.14
C PRO A 214 -30.03 49.86 18.20
N PRO A 215 -31.08 49.72 17.36
CA PRO A 215 -31.48 50.76 16.44
C PRO A 215 -31.98 51.98 17.24
N LEU A 216 -31.28 53.09 17.06
CA LEU A 216 -31.65 54.40 17.56
C LEU A 216 -32.81 54.90 16.68
N PHE A 217 -34.05 54.57 17.07
CA PHE A 217 -35.23 55.20 16.49
C PHE A 217 -35.50 56.55 17.16
N PRO A 218 -35.96 57.56 16.40
CA PRO A 218 -36.05 58.96 16.79
C PRO A 218 -37.19 59.28 17.77
#